data_AF-A0A6J4MXU5-F1
#
_entry.id   AF-A0A6J4MXU5-F1
#
_cell.length_a   1.000
_cell.length_b   1.000
_cell.length_c   1.000
_cell.angle_alpha   90.00
_cell.angle_beta   90.00
_cell.angle_gamma   90.00
#
_symmetry.space_group_name_H-M   'P 1'
#
loop_
_entity.id
_entity.type
_entity.pdbx_description
1 polymer ?
#
loop_
_entity_poly.entity_id
_entity_poly.type
_entity_poly.pdbx_seq_one_letter_code
_entity_poly.pdbx_strand_id
1 'polypeptide(L)'
;MNSTSGTNWAALESRSEENIDYSDIPPLTEEFFERATLRIPAEQAHNLVQLDPDVKQWFQAQGKHYKTLINNVLRQYRDNNKTQHIDRTFEKFDRQLPPQQTADTPNSA
;
A
#
# COMPACT_ATOMS: atom_id res chain seq x y z
N MET A 1 -9.73 -10.57 36.16
CA MET A 1 -8.55 -9.78 35.73
C MET A 1 -8.78 -8.35 36.18
N ASN A 2 -7.95 -7.80 37.07
CA ASN A 2 -7.99 -6.38 37.40
C ASN A 2 -6.55 -5.90 37.65
N SER A 3 -5.89 -5.41 36.60
CA SER A 3 -4.66 -4.64 36.74
C SER A 3 -5.05 -3.18 36.92
N THR A 4 -5.38 -2.80 38.15
CA THR A 4 -5.55 -1.38 38.49
C THR A 4 -4.16 -0.77 38.48
N SER A 5 -3.87 0.05 37.48
CA SER A 5 -2.67 0.88 37.44
C SER A 5 -2.59 1.69 38.74
N GLY A 6 -1.41 1.77 39.36
CA GLY A 6 -1.18 2.51 40.62
C GLY A 6 -1.30 4.04 40.49
N THR A 7 -2.05 4.50 39.49
CA THR A 7 -2.29 5.90 39.19
C THR A 7 -3.25 6.48 40.21
N ASN A 8 -2.89 7.61 40.81
CA ASN A 8 -3.78 8.37 41.68
C ASN A 8 -4.76 9.20 40.83
N TRP A 9 -5.90 8.58 40.48
CA TRP A 9 -6.91 9.19 39.62
C TRP A 9 -7.60 10.42 40.22
N ALA A 10 -7.83 10.42 41.54
CA ALA A 10 -8.45 11.57 42.22
C ALA A 10 -7.57 12.83 42.17
N ALA A 11 -6.25 12.67 42.21
CA ALA A 11 -5.30 13.78 42.04
C ALA A 11 -5.26 14.30 40.60
N LEU A 12 -5.46 13.44 39.60
CA LEU A 12 -5.53 13.85 38.20
C LEU A 12 -6.82 14.62 37.91
N GLU A 13 -7.95 14.12 38.42
CA GLU A 13 -9.28 14.73 38.21
C GLU A 13 -9.43 16.10 38.89
N SER A 14 -8.69 16.34 39.98
CA SER A 14 -8.72 17.62 40.71
C SER A 14 -7.73 18.68 40.18
N ARG A 15 -6.90 18.35 39.18
CA ARG A 15 -5.93 19.28 38.60
C ARG A 15 -6.60 20.17 37.55
N SER A 16 -6.45 21.49 37.66
CA SER A 16 -6.92 22.44 36.63
C SER A 16 -6.09 22.30 35.34
N GLU A 17 -6.75 22.45 34.19
CA GLU A 17 -6.13 22.41 32.86
C GLU A 17 -5.05 23.49 32.69
N GLU A 18 -5.19 24.63 33.35
CA GLU A 18 -4.20 25.73 33.31
C GLU A 18 -2.83 25.33 33.88
N ASN A 19 -2.79 24.28 34.71
CA ASN A 19 -1.55 23.74 35.29
C ASN A 19 -0.93 22.62 34.44
N ILE A 20 -1.47 22.36 33.25
CA ILE A 20 -0.87 21.41 32.30
C ILE A 20 0.17 22.16 31.48
N ASP A 21 1.41 21.67 31.52
CA ASP A 21 2.51 22.19 30.75
C ASP A 21 2.47 21.59 29.33
N TYR A 22 2.35 22.45 28.31
CA TYR A 22 2.35 22.09 26.90
C TYR A 22 3.62 22.57 26.17
N SER A 23 4.66 23.00 26.90
CA SER A 23 5.88 23.54 26.30
C SER A 23 6.63 22.55 25.40
N ASP A 24 6.44 21.25 25.62
CA ASP A 24 7.01 20.15 24.83
C ASP A 24 6.14 19.74 23.63
N ILE A 25 4.84 20.08 23.65
CA ILE A 25 3.86 19.69 22.64
C ILE A 25 3.05 20.93 22.23
N PRO A 26 3.64 21.82 21.39
CA PRO A 26 2.94 23.00 20.93
C PRO A 26 1.70 22.61 20.09
N PRO A 27 0.65 23.46 20.08
CA PRO A 27 -0.55 23.20 19.29
C PRO A 27 -0.22 23.10 17.80
N LEU A 28 -0.81 22.11 17.12
CA LEU A 28 -0.67 21.94 15.68
C LEU A 28 -1.42 23.06 14.96
N THR A 29 -0.74 23.74 14.02
CA THR A 29 -1.31 24.84 13.24
C THR A 29 -2.06 24.34 12.01
N GLU A 30 -2.91 25.19 11.42
CA GLU A 30 -3.58 24.87 10.15
C GLU A 30 -2.55 24.58 9.04
N GLU A 31 -1.46 25.34 8.98
CA GLU A 31 -0.35 25.13 8.04
C GLU A 31 0.29 23.74 8.14
N PHE A 32 0.29 23.14 9.35
CA PHE A 32 0.75 21.77 9.54
C PHE A 32 -0.21 20.79 8.85
N PHE A 33 -1.52 20.99 9.01
CA PHE A 33 -2.53 20.14 8.39
C PHE A 33 -2.62 20.31 6.88
N GLU A 34 -2.42 21.52 6.36
CA GLU A 34 -2.36 21.78 4.91
C GLU A 34 -1.28 20.96 4.20
N ARG A 35 -0.17 20.69 4.89
CA ARG A 35 0.97 19.90 4.37
C ARG A 35 0.93 18.43 4.80
N ALA A 36 0.03 18.07 5.70
CA ALA A 36 -0.06 16.72 6.22
C ALA A 36 -0.64 15.78 5.16
N THR A 37 0.04 14.65 4.93
CA THR A 37 -0.49 13.59 4.08
C THR A 37 -1.25 12.60 4.93
N LEU A 38 -2.58 12.55 4.75
CA LEU A 38 -3.40 11.51 5.36
C LEU A 38 -3.05 10.14 4.77
N ARG A 39 -2.50 9.23 5.57
CA ARG A 39 -2.33 7.82 5.21
C ARG A 39 -3.40 6.99 5.89
N ILE A 40 -4.43 6.64 5.12
CA ILE A 40 -5.38 5.60 5.54
C ILE A 40 -4.69 4.24 5.37
N PRO A 41 -4.51 3.45 6.44
CA PRO A 41 -4.00 2.10 6.31
C PRO A 41 -4.93 1.30 5.39
N ALA A 42 -4.39 0.69 4.34
CA ALA A 42 -5.18 -0.20 3.51
C ALA A 42 -5.74 -1.33 4.37
N GLU A 43 -7.04 -1.64 4.21
CA GLU A 43 -7.64 -2.80 4.85
C GLU A 43 -6.84 -4.05 4.46
N GLN A 44 -6.29 -4.73 5.47
CA GLN A 44 -5.62 -5.99 5.24
C GLN A 44 -6.70 -7.05 5.02
N ALA A 45 -6.70 -7.67 3.85
CA ALA A 45 -7.54 -8.84 3.61
C ALA A 45 -7.07 -9.98 4.53
N HIS A 46 -7.93 -10.43 5.45
CA HIS A 46 -7.67 -11.53 6.37
C HIS A 46 -8.05 -12.89 5.77
N ASN A 47 -7.80 -13.08 4.47
CA ASN A 47 -8.12 -14.33 3.80
C ASN A 47 -7.05 -15.38 4.14
N LEU A 48 -7.51 -16.56 4.55
CA LEU A 48 -6.64 -17.72 4.78
C LEU A 48 -6.25 -18.32 3.43
N VAL A 49 -4.99 -18.15 3.04
CA VAL A 49 -4.41 -18.85 1.88
C VAL A 49 -3.80 -20.16 2.37
N GLN A 50 -4.21 -21.27 1.75
CA GLN A 50 -3.56 -22.57 1.96
C GLN A 50 -2.25 -22.59 1.19
N LEU A 51 -1.16 -22.92 1.89
CA LEU A 51 0.18 -23.08 1.32
C LEU A 51 0.63 -24.51 1.56
N ASP A 52 1.38 -25.07 0.60
CA ASP A 52 1.99 -26.37 0.78
C ASP A 52 2.98 -26.36 1.97
N PRO A 53 3.11 -27.47 2.71
CA PRO A 53 3.92 -27.52 3.94
C PRO A 53 5.40 -27.18 3.72
N ASP A 54 5.96 -27.60 2.59
CA ASP A 54 7.34 -27.37 2.19
C ASP A 54 7.61 -25.89 1.88
N VAL A 55 6.70 -25.25 1.12
CA VAL A 55 6.76 -23.82 0.80
C VAL A 55 6.66 -22.99 2.07
N LYS A 56 5.73 -23.35 2.97
CA LYS A 56 5.59 -22.68 4.27
C LYS A 56 6.86 -22.82 5.10
N GLN A 57 7.45 -24.02 5.17
CA GLN A 57 8.67 -24.26 5.94
C GLN A 57 9.85 -23.46 5.37
N TRP A 58 9.98 -23.38 4.05
CA TRP A 58 11.01 -22.57 3.40
C TRP A 58 10.90 -21.09 3.76
N PHE A 59 9.69 -20.52 3.71
CA PHE A 59 9.46 -19.14 4.12
C PHE A 59 9.72 -18.92 5.63
N GLN A 60 9.31 -19.86 6.48
CA GLN A 60 9.57 -19.78 7.93
C GLN A 60 11.07 -19.80 8.25
N ALA A 61 11.88 -20.51 7.47
CA ALA A 61 13.33 -20.53 7.62
C ALA A 61 13.98 -19.17 7.31
N GLN A 62 13.32 -18.28 6.56
CA GLN A 62 13.80 -16.92 6.25
C GLN A 62 13.60 -15.92 7.40
N GLY A 63 12.92 -16.34 8.49
CA GLY A 63 12.85 -15.58 9.75
C GLY A 63 11.45 -15.10 10.14
N LYS A 64 11.40 -14.24 11.16
CA LYS A 64 10.13 -13.84 11.84
C LYS A 64 9.14 -13.10 10.94
N HIS A 65 9.59 -12.51 9.84
CA HIS A 65 8.77 -11.70 8.93
C HIS A 65 8.29 -12.45 7.67
N TYR A 66 8.28 -13.79 7.71
CA TYR A 66 7.95 -14.63 6.56
C TYR A 66 6.58 -14.34 5.92
N LYS A 67 5.58 -13.93 6.70
CA LYS A 67 4.26 -13.52 6.18
C LYS A 67 4.36 -12.31 5.24
N THR A 68 5.21 -11.33 5.58
CA THR A 68 5.47 -10.16 4.74
C THR A 68 6.22 -10.55 3.47
N LEU A 69 7.17 -11.49 3.58
CA LEU A 69 7.90 -12.02 2.42
C LEU A 69 6.97 -12.72 1.43
N ILE A 70 6.05 -13.57 1.92
CA ILE A 70 5.02 -14.21 1.09
C ILE A 70 4.21 -13.15 0.34
N ASN A 71 3.73 -12.12 1.03
CA ASN A 71 2.96 -11.04 0.40
C ASN A 71 3.77 -10.28 -0.67
N ASN A 72 5.06 -10.05 -0.45
CA ASN A 72 5.93 -9.37 -1.41
C ASN A 72 6.15 -10.19 -2.68
N VAL A 73 6.41 -11.51 -2.53
CA VAL A 73 6.57 -12.42 -3.68
C VAL A 73 5.29 -12.47 -4.51
N LEU A 74 4.12 -12.56 -3.87
CA LEU A 74 2.83 -12.56 -4.57
C LEU A 74 2.58 -11.25 -5.33
N ARG A 75 2.97 -10.09 -4.77
CA ARG A 75 2.88 -8.79 -5.45
C ARG A 75 3.79 -8.75 -6.69
N GLN A 76 5.04 -9.17 -6.54
CA GLN A 76 5.99 -9.20 -7.65
C GLN A 76 5.50 -10.12 -8.78
N TYR A 77 5.00 -11.31 -8.43
CA TYR A 77 4.40 -12.22 -9.40
C TYR A 77 3.22 -11.57 -10.13
N ARG A 78 2.28 -10.96 -9.39
CA ARG A 78 1.14 -10.26 -9.97
C ARG A 78 1.57 -9.17 -10.95
N ASP A 79 2.53 -8.33 -10.55
CA ASP A 79 2.95 -7.17 -11.35
C ASP A 79 3.68 -7.63 -12.63
N ASN A 80 4.54 -8.65 -12.54
CA ASN A 80 5.19 -9.26 -13.69
C ASN A 80 4.19 -9.91 -14.67
N ASN A 81 3.12 -10.54 -14.16
CA ASN A 81 2.09 -11.16 -14.99
C ASN A 81 1.12 -10.13 -15.61
N LYS A 82 0.90 -8.99 -14.95
CA LYS A 82 0.13 -7.88 -15.53
C LYS A 82 0.80 -7.33 -16.78
N THR A 83 2.13 -7.17 -16.74
CA THR A 83 2.94 -6.71 -17.88
C THR A 83 2.86 -7.67 -19.07
N GLN A 84 2.89 -8.98 -18.82
CA GLN A 84 2.80 -10.01 -19.87
C GLN A 84 1.47 -9.99 -20.64
N HIS A 85 0.37 -9.62 -19.98
CA HIS A 85 -0.96 -9.65 -20.59
C HIS A 85 -1.28 -8.38 -21.39
N ILE A 86 -0.60 -7.25 -21.12
CA ILE A 86 -0.73 -6.03 -21.93
C ILE A 86 0.17 -6.09 -23.16
N ASP A 87 1.43 -6.53 -23.04
CA ASP A 87 2.38 -6.56 -24.17
C ASP A 87 1.93 -7.53 -25.28
N ARG A 88 1.39 -8.70 -24.92
CA ARG A 88 0.85 -9.66 -25.90
C ARG A 88 -0.42 -9.18 -26.60
N THR A 89 -1.17 -8.27 -26.00
CA THR A 89 -2.33 -7.67 -26.66
C THR A 89 -1.87 -6.66 -27.69
N PHE A 90 -0.89 -5.82 -27.40
CA PHE A 90 -0.37 -4.82 -28.35
C PHE A 90 0.36 -5.44 -29.55
N GLU A 91 1.18 -6.49 -29.38
CA GLU A 91 1.84 -7.18 -30.52
C GLU A 91 0.86 -7.80 -31.54
N LYS A 92 -0.33 -8.20 -31.09
CA LYS A 92 -1.36 -8.76 -31.98
C LYS A 92 -2.08 -7.68 -32.78
N PHE A 93 -2.22 -6.46 -32.23
CA PHE A 93 -2.83 -5.34 -32.93
C PHE A 93 -1.91 -4.76 -34.02
N ASP A 94 -0.60 -4.61 -33.75
CA ASP A 94 0.33 -4.03 -34.73
C ASP A 94 0.56 -4.90 -35.97
N ARG A 95 0.41 -6.22 -35.85
CA ARG A 95 0.53 -7.15 -36.99
C ARG A 95 -0.69 -7.17 -37.92
N GLN A 96 -1.76 -6.47 -37.56
CA GLN A 96 -3.05 -6.50 -38.26
C GLN A 96 -3.39 -5.17 -38.96
N LEU A 97 -2.50 -4.18 -38.93
CA LEU A 97 -2.65 -2.96 -39.73
C LEU A 97 -2.37 -3.29 -41.21
N PRO A 98 -3.33 -3.05 -42.13
CA PRO A 98 -3.05 -3.17 -43.56
C PRO A 98 -1.98 -2.14 -43.96
N PRO A 99 -1.11 -2.44 -44.95
CA PRO A 99 -0.14 -1.48 -45.43
C PRO A 99 -0.88 -0.22 -45.90
N GLN A 100 -0.50 0.93 -45.35
CA GLN A 100 -1.07 2.22 -45.72
C GLN A 100 -0.87 2.43 -47.22
N GLN A 101 -1.98 2.47 -47.96
CA GLN A 101 -1.97 2.85 -49.37
C GLN A 101 -1.49 4.31 -49.43
N THR A 102 -0.32 4.53 -50.00
CA THR A 102 0.14 5.85 -50.42
C THR A 102 -0.87 6.36 -51.42
N ALA A 103 -1.65 7.37 -51.04
CA ALA A 103 -2.57 8.05 -51.93
C ALA A 103 -1.78 8.75 -53.03
N ASP A 104 -1.73 8.15 -54.21
CA ASP A 104 -1.41 8.86 -55.45
C ASP A 104 -2.51 9.88 -55.70
N THR A 105 -2.19 11.16 -55.55
CA THR A 105 -3.01 12.27 -56.01
C THR A 105 -2.92 12.34 -57.54
N PRO A 106 -4.03 12.22 -58.30
CA PRO A 106 -4.03 12.67 -59.67
C PRO A 106 -4.16 14.19 -59.69
N ASN A 107 -3.07 14.80 -60.14
CA ASN A 107 -3.00 16.17 -60.64
C ASN A 107 -4.14 16.47 -61.63
N SER A 108 -4.89 17.54 -61.38
CA SER A 108 -5.78 18.16 -62.37
C SER A 108 -5.65 19.68 -62.26
N ALA A 109 -4.88 20.25 -63.19
CA ALA A 109 -4.99 21.62 -63.68
C ALA A 109 -5.07 21.55 -65.20
#